data_AF-A0A5X7N543-F1
#
_entry.id   AF-A0A5X7N543-F1
#
_cell.length_a   1.000
_cell.length_b   1.000
_cell.length_c   1.000
_cell.angle_alpha   90.00
_cell.angle_beta   90.00
_cell.angle_gamma   90.00
#
_symmetry.space_group_name_H-M   'P 1'
#
loop_
_entity.id
_entity.type
_entity.pdbx_description
1 polymer ?
#
loop_
_entity_poly.entity_id
_entity_poly.type
_entity_poly.pdbx_seq_one_letter_code
_entity_poly.pdbx_strand_id
1 'polypeptide(L)'
;MMYLHLVPRILHHMKNKCTLMSMSVPELSLELKADSLVAMKPYPNKTYHVGMLKGRRALNGFLVKSPRTLAEFTMITLWEIDGFGEISHTVKTLVQDNDYDLVSHDVLLAHAYHQTEEGLGYRVHPSYDSLAPVDFEPTMQSRY
;
A
#
# COMPACT_ATOMS: atom_id res chain seq x y z
N MET A 1 -15.50 3.08 13.35
CA MET A 1 -14.07 3.46 13.41
C MET A 1 -13.35 2.61 12.37
N MET A 2 -12.30 3.10 11.72
CA MET A 2 -11.68 2.43 10.57
C MET A 2 -10.15 2.53 10.63
N TYR A 3 -9.46 1.53 10.11
CA TYR A 3 -8.02 1.44 9.93
C TYR A 3 -7.70 1.32 8.45
N LEU A 4 -6.72 2.10 8.00
CA LEU A 4 -6.18 2.05 6.65
C LEU A 4 -4.78 1.46 6.72
N HIS A 5 -4.59 0.30 6.11
CA HIS A 5 -3.28 -0.27 5.87
C HIS A 5 -2.78 0.21 4.50
N LEU A 6 -1.93 1.24 4.54
CA LEU A 6 -1.40 1.91 3.36
C LEU A 6 -0.06 1.29 2.98
N VAL A 7 0.09 0.91 1.71
CA VAL A 7 1.30 0.22 1.22
C VAL A 7 1.90 0.98 0.04
N PRO A 8 2.69 2.06 0.30
CA PRO A 8 3.50 2.69 -0.73
C PRO A 8 4.48 1.67 -1.31
N ARG A 9 4.35 1.35 -2.60
CA ARG A 9 5.18 0.32 -3.22
C ARG A 9 5.58 0.66 -4.64
N ILE A 10 6.82 0.34 -4.96
CA ILE A 10 7.35 0.32 -6.32
C ILE A 10 8.03 -1.03 -6.61
N LEU A 11 7.76 -1.57 -7.80
CA LEU A 11 8.49 -2.67 -8.41
C LEU A 11 9.60 -2.10 -9.29
N HIS A 12 10.84 -2.27 -8.86
CA HIS A 12 12.04 -1.77 -9.53
C HIS A 12 13.08 -2.90 -9.65
N HIS A 13 13.33 -3.34 -10.89
CA HIS A 13 14.21 -4.49 -11.15
C HIS A 13 15.70 -4.12 -11.08
N MET A 14 16.02 -2.84 -11.23
CA MET A 14 17.40 -2.35 -11.26
C MET A 14 17.94 -2.13 -9.85
N LYS A 15 19.26 -1.91 -9.76
CA LYS A 15 19.96 -1.73 -8.47
C LYS A 15 19.90 -0.30 -7.93
N ASN A 16 19.22 0.61 -8.62
CA ASN A 16 19.12 2.00 -8.19
C ASN A 16 18.45 2.07 -6.82
N LYS A 17 18.88 3.05 -6.02
CA LYS A 17 18.24 3.33 -4.74
C LYS A 17 16.89 3.97 -5.04
N CYS A 18 15.84 3.44 -4.42
CA CYS A 18 14.53 4.09 -4.39
C CYS A 18 14.32 4.64 -2.98
N THR A 19 14.05 5.93 -2.88
CA THR A 19 13.77 6.64 -1.63
C THR A 19 12.33 7.13 -1.66
N LEU A 20 11.55 6.82 -0.63
CA LEU A 20 10.22 7.39 -0.47
C LEU A 20 10.37 8.79 0.16
N MET A 21 10.09 9.83 -0.62
CA MET A 21 10.27 11.23 -0.24
C MET A 21 9.09 11.77 0.57
N SER A 22 7.88 11.37 0.19
CA SER A 22 6.68 11.72 0.93
C SER A 22 5.54 10.74 0.68
N MET A 23 4.59 10.72 1.59
CA MET A 23 3.29 10.08 1.42
C MET A 23 2.22 10.94 2.05
N SER A 24 1.09 11.09 1.38
CA SER A 24 -0.07 11.79 1.92
C SER A 24 -1.38 11.07 1.65
N VAL A 25 -2.34 11.31 2.56
CA VAL A 25 -3.76 11.02 2.39
C VAL A 25 -4.53 12.30 2.65
N PRO A 26 -4.84 13.10 1.61
CA PRO A 26 -5.48 14.41 1.77
C PRO A 26 -6.79 14.37 2.57
N GLU A 27 -7.59 13.33 2.38
CA GLU A 27 -8.87 13.12 3.06
C GLU A 27 -8.73 12.94 4.58
N LEU A 28 -7.52 12.66 5.07
CA LEU A 28 -7.17 12.57 6.49
C LEU A 28 -6.28 13.71 6.96
N SER A 29 -5.92 14.65 6.09
CA SER A 29 -4.86 15.64 6.35
C SER A 29 -3.58 14.98 6.86
N LEU A 30 -3.30 13.77 6.39
CA LEU A 30 -2.12 13.00 6.74
C LEU A 30 -1.02 13.30 5.75
N GLU A 31 0.15 13.71 6.25
CA GLU A 31 1.37 13.90 5.48
C GLU A 31 2.55 13.33 6.25
N LEU A 32 3.34 12.50 5.60
CA LEU A 32 4.61 11.97 6.08
C LEU A 32 5.72 12.38 5.13
N LYS A 33 6.87 12.76 5.68
CA LYS A 33 8.04 13.24 4.93
C LYS A 33 9.22 12.28 5.09
N ALA A 34 10.24 12.45 4.24
CA ALA A 34 11.42 11.60 4.15
C ALA A 34 12.19 11.41 5.47
N ASP A 35 12.08 12.35 6.40
CA ASP A 35 12.67 12.26 7.74
C ASP A 35 12.05 11.12 8.56
N SER A 36 10.74 10.88 8.40
CA SER A 36 9.96 9.85 9.07
C SER A 36 9.82 8.54 8.29
N LEU A 37 10.21 8.52 7.01
CA LEU A 37 9.98 7.42 6.07
C LEU A 37 11.25 6.69 5.64
N VAL A 38 11.16 5.39 5.41
CA VAL A 38 12.24 4.58 4.84
C VAL A 38 11.68 3.64 3.79
N ALA A 39 12.42 3.45 2.70
CA ALA A 39 12.13 2.43 1.70
C ALA A 39 12.93 1.17 2.00
N MET A 40 12.25 0.04 2.13
CA MET A 40 12.86 -1.25 2.45
C MET A 40 12.46 -2.31 1.41
N LYS A 41 13.27 -3.36 1.30
CA LYS A 41 13.01 -4.49 0.40
C LYS A 41 12.41 -5.64 1.20
N PRO A 42 11.12 -5.99 1.04
CA PRO A 42 10.53 -7.13 1.74
C PRO A 42 11.19 -8.43 1.27
N TYR A 43 11.48 -9.33 2.20
CA TYR A 43 11.95 -10.67 1.86
C TYR A 43 10.78 -11.52 1.32
N PRO A 44 10.97 -12.41 0.33
CA PRO A 44 12.20 -12.69 -0.42
C PRO A 44 12.42 -11.79 -1.64
N ASN A 45 11.41 -11.00 -2.03
CA ASN A 45 11.45 -10.27 -3.30
C ASN A 45 12.22 -8.94 -3.21
N LYS A 46 13.48 -8.98 -3.67
CA LYS A 46 14.40 -7.84 -3.68
C LYS A 46 14.13 -6.80 -4.78
N THR A 47 13.16 -7.01 -5.66
CA THR A 47 12.74 -6.02 -6.67
C THR A 47 11.60 -5.13 -6.18
N TYR A 48 10.91 -5.50 -5.10
CA TYR A 48 9.98 -4.59 -4.45
C TYR A 48 10.72 -3.65 -3.49
N HIS A 49 10.32 -2.38 -3.53
CA HIS A 49 10.63 -1.41 -2.51
C HIS A 49 9.31 -0.94 -1.90
N VAL A 50 9.22 -1.01 -0.57
CA VAL A 50 8.02 -0.67 0.20
C VAL A 50 8.37 0.45 1.18
N GLY A 51 7.50 1.46 1.25
CA GLY A 51 7.59 2.54 2.22
C GLY A 51 7.17 2.10 3.62
N MET A 52 7.95 2.48 4.62
CA MET A 52 7.74 2.18 6.03
C MET A 52 8.06 3.39 6.90
N LEU A 53 7.60 3.39 8.15
CA LEU A 53 8.04 4.36 9.16
C LEU A 53 9.45 4.02 9.67
N LYS A 54 10.31 5.03 9.79
CA LYS A 54 11.63 4.88 10.44
C LYS A 54 11.48 4.49 11.91
N GLY A 55 12.45 3.72 12.41
CA GLY A 55 12.53 3.34 13.82
C GLY A 55 11.52 2.29 14.29
N ARG A 56 10.67 1.77 13.39
CA ARG A 56 9.77 0.65 13.67
C ARG A 56 10.29 -0.65 13.05
N ARG A 57 9.83 -1.79 13.57
CA ARG A 57 10.07 -3.10 12.95
C ARG A 57 9.59 -3.03 11.49
N ALA A 58 10.35 -3.66 10.58
CA ALA A 58 9.96 -3.72 9.17
C ALA A 58 8.57 -4.37 9.05
N LEU A 59 7.60 -3.58 8.62
CA LEU A 59 6.22 -3.98 8.33
C LEU A 59 5.94 -3.65 6.87
N ASN A 60 5.13 -4.45 6.17
CA ASN A 60 4.65 -4.04 4.86
C ASN A 60 3.80 -2.78 5.06
N GLY A 61 4.19 -1.62 4.53
CA GLY A 61 3.44 -0.38 4.71
C GLY A 61 3.35 0.13 6.16
N PHE A 62 2.24 0.82 6.45
CA PHE A 62 1.91 1.31 7.80
C PHE A 62 0.40 1.40 8.02
N LEU A 63 0.01 1.24 9.29
CA LEU A 63 -1.39 1.25 9.71
C LEU A 63 -1.79 2.64 10.24
N VAL A 64 -2.82 3.22 9.64
CA VAL A 64 -3.37 4.53 10.01
C VAL A 64 -4.74 4.33 10.62
N LYS A 65 -4.94 4.85 11.83
CA LYS A 65 -6.26 4.90 12.46
C LYS A 65 -7.01 6.12 11.95
N SER A 66 -8.12 5.91 11.25
CA SER A 66 -8.96 6.99 10.75
C SER A 66 -9.96 7.44 11.84
N PRO A 67 -10.15 8.76 12.05
CA PRO A 67 -11.14 9.28 12.98
C PRO A 67 -12.58 9.10 12.49
N ARG A 68 -12.76 8.76 11.20
CA ARG A 68 -14.07 8.59 10.54
C ARG A 68 -14.02 7.45 9.52
N THR A 69 -15.18 6.91 9.16
CA THR A 69 -15.28 6.02 8.01
C THR A 69 -15.12 6.84 6.72
N LEU A 70 -14.39 6.31 5.74
CA LEU A 70 -14.22 6.93 4.43
C LEU A 70 -14.82 6.00 3.37
N ALA A 71 -15.72 6.53 2.54
CA ALA A 71 -16.21 5.80 1.36
C ALA A 71 -15.17 5.77 0.23
N GLU A 72 -14.29 6.77 0.20
CA GLU A 72 -13.18 6.86 -0.73
C GLU A 72 -12.01 7.60 -0.10
N PHE A 73 -10.79 7.29 -0.53
CA PHE A 73 -9.59 8.04 -0.16
C PHE A 73 -8.48 7.88 -1.19
N THR A 74 -7.51 8.79 -1.14
CA THR A 74 -6.40 8.83 -2.09
C THR A 74 -5.08 8.76 -1.35
N MET A 75 -4.23 7.79 -1.68
CA MET A 75 -2.83 7.77 -1.25
C MET A 75 -1.96 8.34 -2.37
N ILE A 76 -1.19 9.38 -2.06
CA ILE A 76 -0.23 9.98 -2.97
C ILE A 76 1.17 9.74 -2.40
N THR A 77 2.08 9.24 -3.22
CA THR A 77 3.46 8.95 -2.82
C THR A 77 4.42 9.58 -3.81
N LEU A 78 5.49 10.20 -3.31
CA LEU A 78 6.57 10.73 -4.13
C LEU A 78 7.83 9.89 -3.88
N TRP A 79 8.35 9.28 -4.94
CA TRP A 79 9.55 8.46 -4.92
C TRP A 79 10.67 9.15 -5.66
N GLU A 80 11.86 9.19 -5.08
CA GLU A 80 13.09 9.52 -5.78
C GLU A 80 13.80 8.22 -6.16
N ILE A 81 14.12 8.05 -7.44
CA ILE A 81 14.91 6.91 -7.92
C ILE A 81 16.23 7.46 -8.48
N ASP A 82 17.34 6.99 -7.92
CA ASP A 82 18.69 7.41 -8.35
C ASP A 82 18.84 7.22 -9.87
N GLY A 83 19.10 8.31 -10.60
CA GLY A 83 19.27 8.30 -12.06
C GLY A 83 17.98 8.40 -12.89
N PHE A 84 16.81 8.39 -12.26
CA PHE A 84 15.51 8.56 -12.94
C PHE A 84 14.71 9.77 -12.42
N GLY A 85 15.07 10.31 -11.25
CA GLY A 85 14.44 11.49 -10.66
C GLY A 85 13.22 11.17 -9.82
N GLU A 86 12.38 12.19 -9.61
CA GLU A 86 11.17 12.08 -8.80
C GLU A 86 9.97 11.58 -9.61
N ILE A 87 9.24 10.63 -9.04
CA ILE A 87 8.07 10.00 -9.63
C ILE A 87 6.94 9.99 -8.60
N SER A 88 5.79 10.52 -8.99
CA SER A 88 4.58 10.48 -8.17
C SER A 88 3.71 9.26 -8.53
N HIS A 89 3.22 8.57 -7.51
CA HIS A 89 2.25 7.48 -7.65
C HIS A 89 1.01 7.79 -6.81
N THR A 90 -0.15 7.81 -7.48
CA THR A 90 -1.46 8.10 -6.88
C THR A 90 -2.34 6.85 -6.93
N VAL A 91 -2.79 6.39 -5.77
CA VAL A 91 -3.73 5.27 -5.63
C VAL A 91 -5.05 5.81 -5.09
N LYS A 92 -6.11 5.67 -5.89
CA LYS A 92 -7.48 5.99 -5.46
C LYS A 92 -8.16 4.72 -5.00
N THR A 93 -8.75 4.75 -3.82
CA THR A 93 -9.43 3.59 -3.22
C THR A 93 -10.89 3.92 -2.98
N LEU A 94 -11.77 3.08 -3.52
CA LEU A 94 -13.20 3.06 -3.20
C LEU A 94 -13.44 1.95 -2.17
N VAL A 95 -14.15 2.29 -1.09
CA VAL A 95 -14.49 1.38 0.00
C VAL A 95 -15.97 1.01 -0.12
N GLN A 96 -16.25 -0.26 -0.42
CA GLN A 96 -17.62 -0.77 -0.56
C GLN A 96 -18.07 -1.63 0.63
N ASP A 97 -17.13 -1.98 1.51
CA ASP A 97 -17.36 -2.75 2.72
C ASP A 97 -17.63 -1.80 3.90
N ASN A 98 -18.70 -2.08 4.67
CA ASN A 98 -19.06 -1.36 5.89
C ASN A 98 -19.14 -2.28 7.12
N ASP A 99 -18.88 -3.58 6.95
CA ASP A 99 -19.01 -4.59 8.00
C ASP A 99 -17.71 -4.73 8.81
N TYR A 100 -16.57 -4.38 8.20
CA TYR A 100 -15.25 -4.48 8.82
C TYR A 100 -14.56 -3.12 8.97
N ASP A 101 -13.61 -3.07 9.91
CA ASP A 101 -12.90 -1.85 10.26
C ASP A 101 -11.54 -1.71 9.57
N LEU A 102 -11.09 -2.66 8.74
CA LEU A 102 -9.78 -2.62 8.08
C LEU A 102 -9.90 -2.59 6.56
N VAL A 103 -9.34 -1.54 5.95
CA VAL A 103 -9.09 -1.46 4.51
C VAL A 103 -7.59 -1.60 4.27
N SER A 104 -7.19 -2.49 3.37
CA SER A 104 -5.77 -2.81 3.11
C SER A 104 -5.41 -2.70 1.64
N HIS A 105 -4.29 -2.04 1.34
CA HIS A 105 -3.66 -2.08 0.01
C HIS A 105 -2.82 -3.34 -0.21
N ASP A 106 -2.53 -4.11 0.84
CA ASP A 106 -1.99 -5.46 0.74
C ASP A 106 -3.14 -6.42 0.42
N VAL A 107 -3.23 -6.81 -0.85
CA VAL A 107 -4.30 -7.67 -1.36
C VAL A 107 -4.05 -9.13 -0.97
N LEU A 108 -2.78 -9.54 -0.81
CA LEU A 108 -2.47 -10.88 -0.32
C LEU A 108 -3.03 -11.10 1.07
N LEU A 109 -3.00 -10.09 1.94
CA LEU A 109 -3.65 -10.14 3.25
C LEU A 109 -5.15 -10.43 3.14
N ALA A 110 -5.85 -9.75 2.23
CA ALA A 110 -7.29 -9.92 2.01
C ALA A 110 -7.65 -11.26 1.34
N HIS A 111 -6.80 -11.74 0.44
CA HIS A 111 -6.98 -12.99 -0.30
C HIS A 111 -6.59 -14.22 0.53
N ALA A 112 -5.59 -14.12 1.42
CA ALA A 112 -5.13 -15.24 2.24
C ALA A 112 -5.97 -15.45 3.51
N TYR A 113 -6.78 -14.47 3.92
CA TYR A 113 -7.63 -14.57 5.12
C TYR A 113 -8.82 -15.55 5.01
N HIS A 114 -8.87 -16.34 3.92
CA HIS A 114 -9.91 -17.32 3.57
C HIS A 114 -10.14 -18.46 4.61
N GLN A 115 -9.46 -18.50 5.76
CA GLN A 115 -9.39 -19.74 6.55
C GLN A 115 -9.95 -19.71 7.98
N THR A 116 -10.65 -18.67 8.44
CA THR A 116 -10.99 -18.61 9.87
C THR A 116 -12.47 -18.70 10.23
N GLU A 117 -13.41 -18.38 9.33
CA GLU A 117 -14.83 -18.54 9.62
C GLU A 117 -15.56 -19.09 8.39
N GLU A 118 -16.17 -20.27 8.55
CA GLU A 118 -16.89 -21.00 7.51
C GLU A 118 -17.93 -20.08 6.84
N GLY A 119 -17.68 -19.68 5.59
CA GLY A 119 -18.65 -18.96 4.75
C GLY A 119 -18.29 -17.52 4.37
N LEU A 120 -17.21 -16.94 4.90
CA LEU A 120 -16.73 -15.64 4.43
C LEU A 120 -15.83 -15.83 3.21
N GLY A 121 -16.30 -15.43 2.02
CA GLY A 121 -15.50 -15.43 0.79
C GLY A 121 -14.28 -14.50 0.88
N TYR A 122 -13.49 -14.41 -0.20
CA TYR A 122 -12.37 -13.48 -0.26
C TYR A 122 -12.83 -12.05 0.02
N ARG A 123 -12.06 -11.31 0.82
CA ARG A 123 -12.37 -9.91 1.15
C ARG A 123 -11.87 -8.95 0.08
N VAL A 124 -12.20 -9.27 -1.17
CA VAL A 124 -11.90 -8.46 -2.36
C VAL A 124 -13.20 -8.26 -3.15
N HIS A 125 -13.25 -7.23 -3.98
CA HIS A 125 -14.43 -6.99 -4.82
C HIS A 125 -14.63 -8.16 -5.81
N PRO A 126 -15.88 -8.59 -6.08
CA PRO A 126 -16.17 -9.72 -6.99
C PRO A 126 -15.57 -9.59 -8.41
N SER A 127 -15.29 -8.37 -8.86
CA SER A 127 -14.58 -8.14 -10.13
C SER A 127 -13.16 -8.72 -10.16
N TYR A 128 -12.61 -9.11 -9.02
CA TYR A 128 -11.26 -9.68 -8.88
C TYR A 128 -11.27 -11.19 -8.63
N ASP A 129 -12.44 -11.86 -8.58
CA ASP A 129 -12.56 -13.28 -8.25
C ASP A 129 -11.74 -14.21 -9.18
N SER A 130 -11.50 -13.78 -10.43
CA SER A 130 -10.73 -14.52 -11.41
C SER A 130 -9.28 -14.07 -11.58
N LEU A 131 -8.82 -13.09 -10.78
CA LEU A 131 -7.47 -12.51 -10.89
C LEU A 131 -6.60 -12.96 -9.72
N ALA A 132 -5.30 -13.14 -9.97
CA ALA A 132 -4.37 -13.32 -8.87
C ALA A 132 -4.14 -11.96 -8.18
N PRO A 133 -3.88 -11.92 -6.85
CA PRO A 133 -3.58 -10.69 -6.13
C PRO A 133 -2.57 -9.76 -6.82
N VAL A 134 -1.51 -10.33 -7.39
CA VAL A 134 -0.46 -9.60 -8.11
C VAL A 134 -0.98 -8.81 -9.33
N ASP A 135 -2.11 -9.22 -9.92
CA ASP A 135 -2.65 -8.60 -11.13
C ASP A 135 -3.41 -7.30 -10.85
N PHE A 136 -3.89 -7.09 -9.62
CA PHE A 136 -4.72 -5.93 -9.26
C PHE A 136 -4.25 -5.19 -8.00
N GLU A 137 -3.23 -5.69 -7.30
CA GLU A 137 -2.66 -5.00 -6.16
C GLU A 137 -1.97 -3.68 -6.59
N PRO A 138 -2.28 -2.54 -5.94
CA PRO A 138 -1.72 -1.25 -6.33
C PRO A 138 -0.19 -1.27 -6.34
N THR A 139 0.40 -1.05 -7.53
CA THR A 139 1.86 -1.11 -7.72
C THR A 139 2.29 -0.17 -8.82
N MET A 140 3.30 0.66 -8.54
CA MET A 140 4.04 1.34 -9.59
C MET A 140 5.17 0.43 -10.08
N GLN A 141 5.27 0.20 -11.39
CA GLN A 141 6.39 -0.54 -11.98
C GLN A 141 7.26 0.41 -12.80
N SER A 142 8.56 0.48 -12.49
CA SER A 142 9.51 1.13 -13.40
C SER A 142 9.77 0.20 -14.59
N ARG A 143 9.45 0.63 -15.81
CA ARG A 143 9.65 -0.15 -17.04
C ARG A 143 10.96 0.19 -17.73
N TYR A 144 12.10 -0.11 -17.10
CA TYR A 144 13.43 -0.04 -17.74
C TYR A 144 14.39 -1.05 -17.11
#